data_AF-A0A9P7DEL3-F1
#
_entry.id   AF-A0A9P7DEL3-F1
#
_cell.length_a   1.000
_cell.length_b   1.000
_cell.length_c   1.000
_cell.angle_alpha   90.00
_cell.angle_beta   90.00
_cell.angle_gamma   90.00
#
_symmetry.space_group_name_H-M   'P 1'
#
loop_
_entity.id
_entity.type
_entity.pdbx_description
1 polymer ?
#
loop_
_entity_poly.entity_id
_entity_poly.type
_entity_poly.pdbx_seq_one_letter_code
_entity_poly.pdbx_strand_id
1 'polypeptide(L)'
;CPACFGGVLYGKPTGDGGDIHVATDGNFHHRHRRSAGDCPRFYNPTYFLPKDFVNEVGRRIESQRKQPQCKQPPSARKLVPDEAIDRCENTYKAADGKKQKAAMDSFDDTGVMALICCHDIPLFFANIDSPGEQQKYSVALLQHLFSLLPLQATVVALYDVGCVLARSLSKYKILPKDVMSCLRFATMAMHAYGHEWACQLVYNPRICVGLGLSDGEGTERLWSRFVHLIGIGRSSSVRLFLDLL
;
A
#
# COMPACT_ATOMS: atom_id res chain seq x y z
N CYS A 1 -16.23 1.57 4.39
CA CYS A 1 -17.69 1.59 4.15
C CYS A 1 -18.43 0.78 5.22
N PRO A 2 -19.73 1.04 5.47
CA PRO A 2 -20.50 0.29 6.46
C PRO A 2 -20.50 -1.22 6.24
N ALA A 3 -20.47 -1.69 4.98
CA ALA A 3 -20.41 -3.12 4.67
C ALA A 3 -19.11 -3.80 5.14
N CYS A 4 -17.96 -3.12 5.09
CA CYS A 4 -16.69 -3.68 5.57
C CYS A 4 -16.48 -3.54 7.08
N PHE A 5 -16.96 -2.44 7.66
CA PHE A 5 -16.56 -2.04 9.03
C PHE A 5 -17.71 -1.91 10.02
N GLY A 6 -18.97 -2.14 9.58
CA GLY A 6 -20.15 -2.07 10.45
C GLY A 6 -20.46 -3.38 11.17
N GLY A 7 -19.71 -4.45 10.90
CA GLY A 7 -19.86 -5.73 11.60
C GLY A 7 -19.39 -5.66 13.05
N VAL A 8 -19.94 -6.51 13.90
CA VAL A 8 -19.55 -6.64 15.32
C VAL A 8 -18.75 -7.92 15.60
N LEU A 9 -18.70 -8.84 14.64
CA LEU A 9 -17.96 -10.10 14.71
C LEU A 9 -16.68 -9.99 13.89
N TYR A 10 -15.57 -10.35 14.52
CA TYR A 10 -14.22 -10.29 13.99
C TYR A 10 -13.44 -11.52 14.46
N GLY A 11 -12.31 -11.80 13.81
CA GLY A 11 -11.45 -12.93 14.14
C GLY A 11 -11.55 -14.08 13.15
N LYS A 12 -12.17 -13.87 11.97
CA LYS A 12 -12.09 -14.86 10.91
C LYS A 12 -10.61 -15.09 10.55
N PRO A 13 -10.13 -16.34 10.45
CA PRO A 13 -8.74 -16.59 10.11
C PRO A 13 -8.38 -15.98 8.76
N THR A 14 -7.19 -15.37 8.65
CA THR A 14 -6.68 -14.84 7.36
C THR A 14 -6.49 -15.95 6.32
N GLY A 15 -6.33 -17.20 6.76
CA GLY A 15 -6.34 -18.40 5.91
C GLY A 15 -7.63 -18.61 5.13
N ASP A 16 -8.76 -18.23 5.75
CA ASP A 16 -10.13 -18.41 5.22
C ASP A 16 -10.67 -17.11 4.58
N GLY A 17 -9.78 -16.14 4.33
CA GLY A 17 -10.07 -14.84 3.73
C GLY A 17 -10.07 -13.68 4.71
N GLY A 18 -10.11 -13.90 6.02
CA GLY A 18 -10.16 -12.81 7.00
C GLY A 18 -11.47 -12.01 7.00
N ASP A 19 -11.55 -10.99 7.86
CA ASP A 19 -12.75 -10.17 8.07
C ASP A 19 -12.88 -9.04 7.04
N ILE A 20 -11.75 -8.36 6.75
CA ILE A 20 -11.73 -7.14 5.96
C ILE A 20 -10.75 -7.30 4.79
N HIS A 21 -11.20 -6.94 3.58
CA HIS A 21 -10.35 -6.90 2.40
C HIS A 21 -10.11 -5.44 1.99
N VAL A 22 -8.84 -5.08 1.82
CA VAL A 22 -8.41 -3.75 1.35
C VAL A 22 -7.43 -3.89 0.20
N ALA A 23 -7.39 -2.90 -0.69
CA ALA A 23 -6.39 -2.82 -1.75
C ALA A 23 -5.59 -1.53 -1.61
N THR A 24 -4.30 -1.58 -1.93
CA THR A 24 -3.41 -0.41 -1.90
C THR A 24 -2.57 -0.36 -3.17
N ASP A 25 -2.46 0.82 -3.75
CA ASP A 25 -1.65 1.09 -4.94
C ASP A 25 -1.27 2.59 -5.00
N GLY A 26 -0.19 2.88 -5.72
CA GLY A 26 0.32 4.23 -5.92
C GLY A 26 0.23 4.68 -7.37
N ASN A 27 -0.42 5.83 -7.61
CA ASN A 27 -0.49 6.43 -8.93
C ASN A 27 0.48 7.60 -9.08
N PHE A 28 1.48 7.44 -9.96
CA PHE A 28 2.54 8.41 -10.22
C PHE A 28 2.21 9.44 -11.32
N HIS A 29 0.98 9.49 -11.83
CA HIS A 29 0.53 10.53 -12.77
C HIS A 29 0.00 11.77 -12.02
N HIS A 30 -0.54 11.57 -10.83
CA HIS A 30 -0.99 12.62 -9.90
C HIS A 30 0.22 13.32 -9.28
N ARG A 31 0.75 14.33 -9.98
CA ARG A 31 1.92 15.09 -9.58
C ARG A 31 1.56 16.54 -9.35
N HIS A 32 2.21 17.19 -8.39
CA HIS A 32 2.10 18.62 -8.12
C HIS A 32 3.40 19.33 -8.53
N ARG A 33 3.30 20.43 -9.29
CA ARG A 33 4.49 21.19 -9.72
C ARG A 33 4.93 22.10 -8.59
N ARG A 34 6.22 22.09 -8.29
CA ARG A 34 6.82 23.03 -7.34
C ARG A 34 6.59 24.49 -7.74
N SER A 35 6.55 24.78 -9.04
CA SER A 35 6.32 26.13 -9.57
C SER A 35 4.88 26.63 -9.42
N ALA A 36 3.92 25.76 -9.07
CA ALA A 36 2.52 26.16 -8.88
C ALA A 36 2.32 26.92 -7.55
N GLY A 37 3.28 26.84 -6.64
CA GLY A 37 3.24 27.49 -5.33
C GLY A 37 2.37 26.74 -4.32
N ASP A 38 2.18 27.35 -3.15
CA ASP A 38 1.33 26.81 -2.09
C ASP A 38 0.12 27.74 -1.86
N CYS A 39 -1.06 27.14 -1.73
CA CYS A 39 -2.29 27.82 -1.37
C CYS A 39 -2.30 28.08 0.15
N PRO A 40 -2.81 29.24 0.61
CA PRO A 40 -3.07 29.45 2.03
C PRO A 40 -3.93 28.31 2.61
N ARG A 41 -3.60 27.89 3.83
CA ARG A 41 -4.31 26.80 4.51
C ARG A 41 -5.78 27.17 4.72
N PHE A 42 -6.68 26.51 3.99
CA PHE A 42 -8.13 26.74 4.07
C PHE A 42 -8.94 25.49 4.45
N TYR A 43 -8.38 24.30 4.25
CA TYR A 43 -9.01 23.02 4.56
C TYR A 43 -7.98 22.04 5.16
N ASN A 44 -8.47 21.10 5.96
CA ASN A 44 -7.68 19.99 6.49
C ASN A 44 -8.24 18.70 5.89
N PRO A 45 -7.52 18.03 4.98
CA PRO A 45 -8.03 16.84 4.33
C PRO A 45 -8.21 15.71 5.35
N THR A 46 -9.42 15.17 5.42
CA THR A 46 -9.76 14.13 6.40
C THR A 46 -9.19 12.76 6.02
N TYR A 47 -9.05 12.49 4.72
CA TYR A 47 -8.61 11.19 4.21
C TYR A 47 -7.10 11.10 3.94
N PHE A 48 -6.36 12.22 3.98
CA PHE A 48 -4.90 12.19 3.79
C PHE A 48 -4.17 12.00 5.11
N LEU A 49 -3.26 11.03 5.14
CA LEU A 49 -2.35 10.88 6.26
C LEU A 49 -1.37 12.05 6.32
N PRO A 50 -1.12 12.63 7.51
CA PRO A 50 -0.13 13.68 7.66
C PRO A 50 1.25 13.22 7.19
N LYS A 51 1.95 14.10 6.46
CA LYS A 51 3.31 13.83 5.95
C LYS A 51 4.28 13.40 7.05
N ASP A 52 4.20 14.03 8.23
CA ASP A 52 5.08 13.71 9.36
C ASP A 52 4.86 12.29 9.88
N PHE A 53 3.62 11.81 9.88
CA PHE A 53 3.28 10.43 10.24
C PHE A 53 3.91 9.45 9.23
N VAL A 54 3.75 9.70 7.93
CA VAL A 54 4.33 8.86 6.86
C VAL A 54 5.87 8.87 6.93
N ASN A 55 6.48 10.02 7.22
CA ASN A 55 7.92 10.14 7.37
C ASN A 55 8.47 9.43 8.62
N GLU A 56 7.73 9.45 9.73
CA GLU A 56 8.07 8.66 10.92
C GLU A 56 8.07 7.16 10.59
N VAL A 57 7.06 6.67 9.85
CA VAL A 57 7.04 5.28 9.37
C VAL A 57 8.26 4.97 8.51
N GLY A 58 8.63 5.87 7.59
CA GLY A 58 9.85 5.73 6.77
C GLY A 58 11.13 5.63 7.61
N ARG A 59 11.33 6.55 8.55
CA ARG A 59 12.48 6.53 9.48
C ARG A 59 12.52 5.25 10.31
N ARG A 60 11.35 4.75 10.74
CA ARG A 60 11.26 3.48 11.47
C ARG A 60 11.67 2.29 10.60
N ILE A 61 11.21 2.21 9.35
CA ILE A 61 11.59 1.14 8.41
C ILE A 61 13.11 1.15 8.21
N GLU A 62 13.70 2.31 7.93
CA GLU A 62 15.15 2.45 7.74
C GLU A 62 15.95 2.01 8.98
N SER A 63 15.49 2.42 10.17
CA SER A 63 16.09 2.02 11.44
C SER A 63 16.03 0.49 11.64
N GLN A 64 14.88 -0.13 11.36
CA GLN A 64 14.71 -1.58 11.48
C GLN A 64 15.57 -2.37 10.50
N ARG A 65 15.82 -1.83 9.29
CA ARG A 65 16.69 -2.47 8.30
C ARG A 65 18.18 -2.47 8.67
N LYS A 66 18.59 -1.56 9.56
CA LYS A 66 19.96 -1.57 10.14
C LYS A 66 20.13 -2.63 11.22
N GLN A 67 19.03 -3.16 11.77
CA GLN A 67 19.08 -4.23 12.77
C GLN A 67 19.25 -5.60 12.10
N PRO A 68 19.77 -6.61 12.83
CA PRO A 68 19.82 -7.98 12.33
C PRO A 68 18.44 -8.49 11.92
N GLN A 69 18.38 -9.19 10.80
CA GLN A 69 17.14 -9.82 10.33
C GLN A 69 16.59 -10.80 11.36
N CYS A 70 15.26 -10.90 11.42
CA CYS A 70 14.58 -11.88 12.25
C CYS A 70 14.97 -13.29 11.81
N LYS A 71 15.43 -14.12 12.75
CA LYS A 71 15.64 -15.54 12.50
C LYS A 71 14.28 -16.21 12.36
N GLN A 72 13.99 -16.72 11.18
CA GLN A 72 12.85 -17.62 10.97
C GLN A 72 13.12 -18.92 11.76
N PRO A 73 12.14 -19.46 12.49
CA PRO A 73 12.33 -20.74 13.15
C PRO A 73 12.60 -21.83 12.10
N PRO A 74 13.42 -22.86 12.38
CA PRO A 74 13.77 -23.90 11.41
C PRO A 74 12.56 -24.64 10.82
N SER A 75 11.43 -24.63 11.54
CA SER A 75 10.16 -25.25 11.14
C SER A 75 9.27 -24.38 10.26
N ALA A 76 9.55 -23.09 10.11
CA ALA A 76 8.77 -22.21 9.23
C ALA A 76 9.11 -22.50 7.76
N ARG A 77 8.24 -23.27 7.10
CA ARG A 77 8.36 -23.56 5.67
C ARG A 77 8.18 -22.26 4.89
N LYS A 78 9.23 -21.78 4.22
CA LYS A 78 9.12 -20.71 3.24
C LYS A 78 8.21 -21.18 2.11
N LEU A 79 7.04 -20.56 1.97
CA LEU A 79 6.08 -20.91 0.92
C LEU A 79 6.56 -20.50 -0.47
N VAL A 80 7.39 -19.46 -0.55
CA VAL A 80 7.97 -18.93 -1.79
C VAL A 80 9.50 -18.85 -1.64
N PRO A 81 10.29 -19.33 -2.61
CA PRO A 81 11.74 -19.16 -2.63
C PRO A 81 12.14 -17.67 -2.65
N ASP A 82 13.25 -17.32 -1.97
CA ASP A 82 13.71 -15.93 -1.91
C ASP A 82 14.06 -15.40 -3.32
N GLU A 83 14.60 -16.26 -4.18
CA GLU A 83 15.00 -15.92 -5.55
C GLU A 83 13.80 -15.51 -6.41
N ALA A 84 12.62 -16.10 -6.16
CA ALA A 84 11.39 -15.73 -6.86
C ALA A 84 10.93 -14.32 -6.43
N ILE A 85 11.01 -14.02 -5.12
CA ILE A 85 10.64 -12.70 -4.62
C ILE A 85 11.67 -11.64 -5.04
N ASP A 86 12.96 -11.99 -5.14
CA ASP A 86 14.01 -11.11 -5.67
C ASP A 86 13.75 -10.74 -7.14
N ARG A 87 13.35 -11.71 -7.97
CA ARG A 87 12.95 -11.43 -9.36
C ARG A 87 11.72 -10.53 -9.43
N CYS A 88 10.71 -10.76 -8.60
CA CYS A 88 9.56 -9.86 -8.50
C CYS A 88 10.01 -8.44 -8.14
N GLU A 89 10.78 -8.27 -7.06
CA GLU A 89 11.27 -6.97 -6.60
C GLU A 89 12.07 -6.21 -7.67
N ASN A 90 12.93 -6.91 -8.41
CA ASN A 90 13.72 -6.32 -9.48
C ASN A 90 12.87 -5.82 -10.66
N THR A 91 11.86 -6.59 -11.06
CA THR A 91 10.91 -6.19 -12.13
C THR A 91 10.19 -4.90 -11.76
N TYR A 92 9.69 -4.81 -10.52
CA TYR A 92 9.00 -3.61 -10.03
C TYR A 92 9.95 -2.40 -9.91
N LYS A 93 11.14 -2.58 -9.34
CA LYS A 93 12.15 -1.50 -9.27
C LYS A 93 12.54 -0.97 -10.66
N ALA A 94 12.62 -1.84 -11.66
CA ALA A 94 12.94 -1.45 -13.03
C ALA A 94 11.82 -0.60 -13.68
N ALA A 95 10.55 -0.90 -13.36
CA ALA A 95 9.39 -0.18 -13.88
C ALA A 95 9.21 1.22 -13.25
N ASP A 96 9.40 1.33 -11.93
CA ASP A 96 9.12 2.57 -11.19
C ASP A 96 10.36 3.44 -10.94
N GLY A 97 11.53 2.85 -10.71
CA GLY A 97 12.76 3.58 -10.36
C GLY A 97 13.25 4.52 -11.46
N LYS A 98 13.02 4.18 -12.73
CA LYS A 98 13.35 5.06 -13.88
C LYS A 98 12.40 6.26 -13.99
N LYS A 99 11.14 6.13 -13.55
CA LYS A 99 10.11 7.19 -13.67
C LYS A 99 10.22 8.25 -12.57
N GLN A 100 10.65 7.87 -11.37
CA GLN A 100 10.71 8.79 -10.22
C GLN A 100 11.88 9.79 -10.30
N LYS A 101 13.08 9.34 -10.71
CA LYS A 101 14.30 10.15 -10.64
C LYS A 101 14.26 11.39 -11.55
N ALA A 102 13.58 11.32 -12.70
CA ALA A 102 13.42 12.46 -13.62
C ALA A 102 12.28 13.42 -13.23
N ALA A 103 11.37 13.02 -12.34
CA ALA A 103 10.22 13.84 -11.94
C ALA A 103 10.57 14.82 -10.79
N MET A 104 11.48 14.45 -9.90
CA MET A 104 11.73 15.20 -8.66
C MET A 104 12.29 16.62 -8.83
N ASP A 105 12.92 16.90 -9.97
CA ASP A 105 13.47 18.24 -10.23
C ASP A 105 12.35 19.29 -10.46
N SER A 106 11.16 18.84 -10.88
CA SER A 106 10.03 19.73 -11.24
C SER A 106 8.80 19.57 -10.33
N PHE A 107 8.67 18.44 -9.63
CA PHE A 107 7.50 18.10 -8.83
C PHE A 107 7.90 17.90 -7.37
N ASP A 108 7.14 18.48 -6.44
CA ASP A 108 7.28 18.27 -5.00
C ASP A 108 6.45 17.08 -4.51
N ASP A 109 5.32 16.79 -5.17
CA ASP A 109 4.62 15.52 -5.06
C ASP A 109 4.66 14.78 -6.41
N THR A 110 5.11 13.52 -6.38
CA THR A 110 5.36 12.67 -7.55
C THR A 110 4.29 11.61 -7.79
N GLY A 111 3.32 11.48 -6.87
CA GLY A 111 2.23 10.52 -6.96
C GLY A 111 1.33 10.58 -5.73
N VAL A 112 0.31 9.73 -5.72
CA VAL A 112 -0.59 9.50 -4.58
C VAL A 112 -0.73 8.01 -4.34
N MET A 113 -0.51 7.58 -3.09
CA MET A 113 -0.81 6.22 -2.61
C MET A 113 -2.22 6.21 -2.02
N ALA A 114 -3.03 5.21 -2.36
CA ALA A 114 -4.34 5.00 -1.77
C ALA A 114 -4.43 3.67 -1.02
N LEU A 115 -5.32 3.64 -0.03
CA LEU A 115 -5.89 2.43 0.55
C LEU A 115 -7.41 2.51 0.39
N ILE A 116 -7.99 1.47 -0.17
CA ILE A 116 -9.42 1.37 -0.44
C ILE A 116 -9.97 0.07 0.14
N CYS A 117 -11.27 0.00 0.42
CA CYS A 117 -11.89 -1.29 0.73
C CYS A 117 -12.30 -2.07 -0.54
N CYS A 118 -12.68 -3.33 -0.38
CA CYS A 118 -13.16 -4.20 -1.47
C CYS A 118 -14.43 -3.72 -2.20
N HIS A 119 -15.09 -2.66 -1.71
CA HIS A 119 -16.25 -2.02 -2.35
C HIS A 119 -15.87 -0.74 -3.10
N ASP A 120 -14.59 -0.58 -3.47
CA ASP A 120 -14.04 0.56 -4.21
C ASP A 120 -14.25 1.93 -3.52
N ILE A 121 -14.34 1.92 -2.18
CA ILE A 121 -14.49 3.14 -1.38
C ILE A 121 -13.12 3.50 -0.78
N PRO A 122 -12.57 4.69 -1.08
CA PRO A 122 -11.32 5.14 -0.49
C PRO A 122 -11.41 5.26 1.02
N LEU A 123 -10.36 4.79 1.69
CA LEU A 123 -10.21 4.89 3.14
C LEU A 123 -9.20 5.97 3.49
N PHE A 124 -7.99 5.88 2.94
CA PHE A 124 -6.91 6.81 3.24
C PHE A 124 -6.03 7.04 2.01
N PHE A 125 -5.37 8.19 1.97
CA PHE A 125 -4.40 8.58 0.96
C PHE A 125 -3.10 9.06 1.60
N ALA A 126 -2.00 8.99 0.85
CA ALA A 126 -0.73 9.61 1.21
C ALA A 126 -0.06 10.16 -0.05
N ASN A 127 0.47 11.39 0.02
CA ASN A 127 1.29 11.95 -1.07
C ASN A 127 2.61 11.19 -1.17
N ILE A 128 3.03 10.87 -2.39
CA ILE A 128 4.33 10.27 -2.70
C ILE A 128 5.28 11.41 -3.05
N ASP A 129 6.15 11.77 -2.12
CA ASP A 129 6.94 13.01 -2.16
C ASP A 129 8.47 12.78 -2.14
N SER A 130 8.88 11.51 -2.06
CA SER A 130 10.29 11.15 -1.87
C SER A 130 10.63 9.85 -2.58
N PRO A 131 11.88 9.73 -3.08
CA PRO A 131 12.37 8.58 -3.84
C PRO A 131 12.96 7.50 -2.92
N GLY A 132 12.97 7.74 -1.60
CA GLY A 132 13.57 6.88 -0.59
C GLY A 132 12.75 5.62 -0.33
N GLU A 133 12.45 5.34 0.94
CA GLU A 133 11.73 4.13 1.33
C GLU A 133 10.28 4.10 0.81
N GLN A 134 10.04 3.54 -0.39
CA GLN A 134 8.71 3.50 -1.00
C GLN A 134 7.70 2.66 -0.19
N GLN A 135 8.16 1.64 0.55
CA GLN A 135 7.26 0.82 1.36
C GLN A 135 6.60 1.63 2.49
N LYS A 136 7.13 2.81 2.85
CA LYS A 136 6.58 3.64 3.93
C LYS A 136 5.13 4.02 3.69
N TYR A 137 4.72 4.24 2.44
CA TYR A 137 3.36 4.71 2.14
C TYR A 137 2.31 3.63 2.42
N SER A 138 2.51 2.41 1.89
CA SER A 138 1.60 1.29 2.14
C SER A 138 1.63 0.84 3.61
N VAL A 139 2.81 0.83 4.25
CA VAL A 139 2.94 0.53 5.67
C VAL A 139 2.23 1.58 6.54
N ALA A 140 2.31 2.87 6.20
CA ALA A 140 1.64 3.93 6.94
C ALA A 140 0.12 3.82 6.84
N LEU A 141 -0.41 3.54 5.64
CA LEU A 141 -1.84 3.34 5.42
C LEU A 141 -2.36 2.13 6.19
N LEU A 142 -1.65 1.00 6.15
CA LEU A 142 -2.01 -0.19 6.91
C LEU A 142 -1.90 0.06 8.43
N GLN A 143 -0.83 0.69 8.91
CA GLN A 143 -0.68 1.01 10.32
C GLN A 143 -1.83 1.91 10.82
N HIS A 144 -2.21 2.91 10.03
CA HIS A 144 -3.34 3.78 10.37
C HIS A 144 -4.66 3.00 10.38
N LEU A 145 -4.90 2.14 9.39
CA LEU A 145 -6.07 1.26 9.39
C LEU A 145 -6.15 0.42 10.67
N PHE A 146 -5.09 -0.31 11.01
CA PHE A 146 -5.07 -1.15 12.22
C PHE A 146 -5.23 -0.36 13.52
N SER A 147 -4.84 0.92 13.56
CA SER A 147 -5.08 1.76 14.74
C SER A 147 -6.56 2.08 14.99
N LEU A 148 -7.41 1.87 13.98
CA LEU A 148 -8.85 2.13 14.02
C LEU A 148 -9.68 0.85 14.12
N LEU A 149 -9.06 -0.32 13.93
CA LEU A 149 -9.74 -1.60 13.95
C LEU A 149 -9.70 -2.23 15.35
N PRO A 150 -10.70 -3.06 15.71
CA PRO A 150 -10.61 -3.93 16.87
C PRO A 150 -9.40 -4.86 16.78
N LEU A 151 -8.80 -5.19 17.93
CA LEU A 151 -7.58 -6.02 18.00
C LEU A 151 -7.73 -7.39 17.33
N GLN A 152 -8.93 -7.96 17.37
CA GLN A 152 -9.25 -9.25 16.77
C GLN A 152 -9.53 -9.19 15.27
N ALA A 153 -9.67 -8.00 14.68
CA ALA A 153 -10.01 -7.85 13.27
C ALA A 153 -8.85 -8.30 12.39
N THR A 154 -9.13 -9.18 11.44
CA THR A 154 -8.15 -9.66 10.47
C THR A 154 -8.35 -8.97 9.11
N VAL A 155 -7.23 -8.68 8.46
CA VAL A 155 -7.19 -7.91 7.21
C VAL A 155 -6.42 -8.68 6.14
N VAL A 156 -7.01 -8.74 4.95
CA VAL A 156 -6.31 -9.13 3.72
C VAL A 156 -6.02 -7.88 2.89
N ALA A 157 -4.74 -7.59 2.71
CA ALA A 157 -4.26 -6.47 1.91
C ALA A 157 -3.83 -6.96 0.52
N LEU A 158 -4.54 -6.52 -0.51
CA LEU A 158 -4.18 -6.71 -1.90
C LEU A 158 -3.25 -5.58 -2.35
N TYR A 159 -2.07 -5.95 -2.82
CA TYR A 159 -1.04 -5.00 -3.24
C TYR A 159 -0.20 -5.58 -4.36
N ASP A 160 0.07 -4.80 -5.40
CA ASP A 160 0.95 -5.13 -6.51
C ASP A 160 2.27 -5.77 -6.07
N VAL A 161 2.96 -5.14 -5.12
CA VAL A 161 4.21 -5.68 -4.55
C VAL A 161 4.01 -6.32 -3.17
N GLY A 162 2.80 -6.86 -2.93
CA GLY A 162 2.42 -7.49 -1.67
C GLY A 162 3.36 -8.62 -1.26
N CYS A 163 3.87 -9.42 -2.21
CA CYS A 163 4.84 -10.49 -1.93
C CYS A 163 6.18 -9.93 -1.40
N VAL A 164 6.65 -8.81 -1.95
CA VAL A 164 7.88 -8.14 -1.54
C VAL A 164 7.71 -7.49 -0.17
N LEU A 165 6.56 -6.83 0.05
CA LEU A 165 6.25 -6.22 1.34
C LEU A 165 6.09 -7.28 2.44
N ALA A 166 5.36 -8.36 2.18
CA ALA A 166 5.22 -9.48 3.13
C ALA A 166 6.58 -10.07 3.52
N ARG A 167 7.49 -10.23 2.56
CA ARG A 167 8.87 -10.66 2.82
C ARG A 167 9.62 -9.63 3.69
N SER A 168 9.51 -8.35 3.37
CA SER A 168 10.13 -7.26 4.15
C SER A 168 9.67 -7.27 5.61
N LEU A 169 8.36 -7.37 5.83
CA LEU A 169 7.75 -7.40 7.16
C LEU A 169 8.07 -8.68 7.96
N SER A 170 8.35 -9.80 7.29
CA SER A 170 8.79 -11.02 7.97
C SER A 170 10.28 -11.02 8.32
N LYS A 171 11.11 -10.29 7.56
CA LYS A 171 12.55 -10.11 7.83
C LYS A 171 12.81 -9.05 8.90
N TYR A 172 11.99 -8.00 8.97
CA TYR A 172 12.22 -6.83 9.82
C TYR A 172 11.01 -6.52 10.69
N LYS A 173 11.22 -6.07 11.94
CA LYS A 173 10.16 -5.72 12.89
C LYS A 173 9.56 -4.34 12.59
N ILE A 174 9.05 -4.16 11.36
CA ILE A 174 8.52 -2.89 10.85
C ILE A 174 7.13 -2.59 11.44
N LEU A 175 6.29 -3.62 11.54
CA LEU A 175 4.97 -3.57 12.16
C LEU A 175 4.95 -4.36 13.48
N PRO A 176 4.08 -3.97 14.43
CA PRO A 176 3.84 -4.73 15.66
C PRO A 176 3.42 -6.18 15.39
N LYS A 177 3.72 -7.09 16.32
CA LYS A 177 3.48 -8.54 16.12
C LYS A 177 1.98 -8.88 16.04
N ASP A 178 1.17 -8.18 16.82
CA ASP A 178 -0.29 -8.25 16.84
C ASP A 178 -0.89 -7.87 15.48
N VAL A 179 -0.40 -6.79 14.87
CA VAL A 179 -0.78 -6.42 13.49
C VAL A 179 -0.34 -7.51 12.51
N MET A 180 0.89 -8.00 12.64
CA MET A 180 1.41 -9.05 11.75
C MET A 180 0.63 -10.36 11.84
N SER A 181 0.09 -10.74 13.01
CA SER A 181 -0.76 -11.94 13.14
C SER A 181 -2.13 -11.80 12.48
N CYS A 182 -2.62 -10.57 12.33
CA CYS A 182 -3.93 -10.25 11.77
C CYS A 182 -3.87 -9.86 10.29
N LEU A 183 -2.68 -9.77 9.67
CA LEU A 183 -2.49 -9.28 8.31
C LEU A 183 -2.04 -10.40 7.37
N ARG A 184 -2.73 -10.55 6.24
CA ARG A 184 -2.28 -11.37 5.10
C ARG A 184 -2.17 -10.52 3.85
N PHE A 185 -1.14 -10.75 3.06
CA PHE A 185 -1.01 -10.14 1.74
C PHE A 185 -1.52 -11.06 0.65
N ALA A 186 -2.06 -10.45 -0.40
CA ALA A 186 -2.27 -11.03 -1.71
C ALA A 186 -1.83 -10.01 -2.78
N THR A 187 -1.62 -10.45 -4.01
CA THR A 187 -1.44 -9.56 -5.17
C THR A 187 -2.80 -9.17 -5.73
N MET A 188 -2.88 -8.12 -6.55
CA MET A 188 -4.10 -7.84 -7.32
C MET A 188 -4.27 -8.86 -8.44
N ALA A 189 -5.52 -9.16 -8.83
CA ALA A 189 -5.83 -10.29 -9.70
C ALA A 189 -5.26 -10.14 -11.12
N MET A 190 -5.22 -8.92 -11.67
CA MET A 190 -4.62 -8.66 -12.98
C MET A 190 -3.10 -8.59 -12.89
N HIS A 191 -2.57 -8.04 -11.79
CA HIS A 191 -1.13 -7.86 -11.58
C HIS A 191 -0.43 -9.14 -11.17
N ALA A 192 -1.15 -10.14 -10.63
CA ALA A 192 -0.61 -11.43 -10.20
C ALA A 192 0.19 -12.13 -11.31
N TYR A 193 -0.23 -12.01 -12.56
CA TYR A 193 0.45 -12.66 -13.70
C TYR A 193 1.83 -12.07 -14.01
N GLY A 194 2.13 -10.87 -13.52
CA GLY A 194 3.47 -10.26 -13.59
C GLY A 194 4.46 -10.80 -12.56
N HIS A 195 4.01 -11.63 -11.61
CA HIS A 195 4.86 -12.24 -10.60
C HIS A 195 5.37 -13.61 -11.05
N GLU A 196 6.47 -14.04 -10.42
CA GLU A 196 6.99 -15.40 -10.57
C GLU A 196 5.95 -16.46 -10.21
N TRP A 197 5.98 -17.61 -10.88
CA TRP A 197 5.01 -18.68 -10.67
C TRP A 197 4.86 -19.10 -9.20
N ALA A 198 5.97 -19.22 -8.47
CA ALA A 198 5.94 -19.54 -7.04
C ALA A 198 5.24 -18.47 -6.20
N CYS A 199 5.38 -17.18 -6.55
CA CYS A 199 4.62 -16.10 -5.92
C CYS A 199 3.13 -16.21 -6.23
N GLN A 200 2.77 -16.52 -7.48
CA GLN A 200 1.36 -16.66 -7.87
C GLN A 200 0.64 -17.73 -7.06
N LEU A 201 1.27 -18.89 -6.83
CA LEU A 201 0.66 -19.97 -6.05
C LEU A 201 0.31 -19.56 -4.60
N VAL A 202 0.99 -18.56 -4.05
CA VAL A 202 0.84 -18.14 -2.64
C VAL A 202 0.07 -16.84 -2.48
N TYR A 203 0.20 -15.91 -3.44
CA TYR A 203 -0.34 -14.56 -3.34
C TYR A 203 -1.45 -14.25 -4.36
N ASN A 204 -1.66 -15.08 -5.39
CA ASN A 204 -2.73 -14.82 -6.37
C ASN A 204 -4.11 -15.02 -5.72
N PRO A 205 -4.98 -14.01 -5.69
CA PRO A 205 -6.29 -14.10 -5.02
C PRO A 205 -7.22 -15.13 -5.68
N ARG A 206 -7.01 -15.48 -6.95
CA ARG A 206 -7.76 -16.54 -7.65
C ARG A 206 -7.38 -17.94 -7.19
N ILE A 207 -6.21 -18.11 -6.59
CA ILE A 207 -5.70 -19.39 -6.06
C ILE A 207 -5.90 -19.46 -4.55
N CYS A 208 -5.81 -18.32 -3.86
CA CYS A 208 -5.94 -18.24 -2.41
C CYS A 208 -7.37 -18.52 -1.94
N VAL A 209 -7.48 -19.46 -1.00
CA VAL A 209 -8.74 -19.73 -0.28
C VAL A 209 -9.26 -18.45 0.37
N GLY A 210 -10.56 -18.21 0.22
CA GLY A 210 -11.26 -17.06 0.80
C GLY A 210 -11.16 -15.77 -0.02
N LEU A 211 -10.38 -15.71 -1.09
CA LEU A 211 -10.13 -14.48 -1.86
C LEU A 211 -10.73 -14.46 -3.27
N GLY A 212 -11.41 -15.53 -3.70
CA GLY A 212 -11.89 -15.66 -5.08
C GLY A 212 -12.87 -14.57 -5.56
N LEU A 213 -13.51 -13.84 -4.65
CA LEU A 213 -14.41 -12.72 -4.95
C LEU A 213 -13.76 -11.33 -4.81
N SER A 214 -12.45 -11.27 -4.58
CA SER A 214 -11.72 -10.00 -4.42
C SER A 214 -10.64 -9.90 -5.48
N ASP A 215 -10.84 -9.00 -6.44
CA ASP A 215 -9.85 -8.73 -7.47
C ASP A 215 -8.74 -7.78 -7.02
N GLY A 216 -9.06 -6.86 -6.08
CA GLY A 216 -8.12 -5.85 -5.62
C GLY A 216 -7.94 -4.67 -6.57
N GLU A 217 -8.69 -4.62 -7.67
CA GLU A 217 -8.51 -3.67 -8.78
C GLU A 217 -9.23 -2.33 -8.55
N GLY A 218 -9.78 -2.12 -7.35
CA GLY A 218 -10.53 -0.92 -7.04
C GLY A 218 -9.68 0.36 -7.09
N THR A 219 -8.37 0.25 -6.85
CA THR A 219 -7.46 1.40 -6.92
C THR A 219 -7.34 1.87 -8.35
N GLU A 220 -7.20 0.95 -9.31
CA GLU A 220 -7.21 1.26 -10.74
C GLU A 220 -8.53 1.89 -11.19
N ARG A 221 -9.66 1.42 -10.67
CA ARG A 221 -10.98 2.05 -10.91
C ARG A 221 -11.04 3.47 -10.35
N LEU A 222 -10.51 3.68 -9.15
CA LEU A 222 -10.43 5.01 -8.54
C LEU A 222 -9.55 5.95 -9.37
N TRP A 223 -8.38 5.49 -9.80
CA TRP A 223 -7.46 6.23 -10.65
C TRP A 223 -8.08 6.61 -11.99
N SER A 224 -8.82 5.68 -12.61
CA SER A 224 -9.57 5.97 -13.83
C SER A 224 -10.59 7.10 -13.63
N ARG A 225 -11.34 7.09 -12.52
CA ARG A 225 -12.30 8.17 -12.18
C ARG A 225 -11.60 9.51 -11.92
N PHE A 226 -10.37 9.47 -11.40
CA PHE A 226 -9.60 10.64 -11.04
C PHE A 226 -8.72 11.20 -12.17
N VAL A 227 -8.74 10.59 -13.36
CA VAL A 227 -7.87 10.99 -14.48
C VAL A 227 -7.98 12.48 -14.84
N HIS A 228 -9.19 13.06 -14.76
CA HIS A 228 -9.42 14.48 -15.06
C HIS A 228 -8.74 15.44 -14.06
N LEU A 229 -8.49 14.98 -12.84
CA LEU A 229 -7.82 15.76 -11.80
C LEU A 229 -6.31 15.84 -12.00
N ILE A 230 -5.72 15.00 -12.84
CA ILE A 230 -4.27 14.99 -13.09
C ILE A 230 -3.80 16.35 -13.63
N GLY A 231 -4.53 16.93 -14.59
CA GLY A 231 -4.17 18.22 -15.17
C GLY A 231 -4.31 19.37 -14.18
N ILE A 232 -5.41 19.36 -13.41
CA ILE A 232 -5.75 20.40 -12.44
C ILE A 232 -4.76 20.37 -11.27
N GLY A 233 -4.58 19.21 -10.63
CA GLY A 233 -3.67 19.04 -9.49
C GLY A 233 -2.20 19.34 -9.83
N ARG A 234 -1.81 19.24 -11.11
CA ARG A 234 -0.45 19.56 -11.54
C ARG A 234 -0.14 21.06 -11.55
N SER A 235 -1.14 21.90 -11.75
CA SER A 235 -0.97 23.35 -11.93
C SER A 235 -1.68 24.18 -10.87
N SER A 236 -2.44 23.53 -9.99
CA SER A 236 -3.06 24.13 -8.82
C SER A 236 -1.99 24.61 -7.86
N SER A 237 -2.17 25.76 -7.23
CA SER A 237 -1.36 26.16 -6.07
C SER A 237 -1.67 25.29 -4.84
N VAL A 238 -2.69 24.45 -4.92
CA VAL A 238 -3.07 23.59 -3.82
C VAL A 238 -2.34 22.26 -3.88
N ARG A 239 -1.53 22.01 -2.85
CA ARG A 239 -0.64 20.86 -2.74
C ARG A 239 -1.34 19.53 -2.47
N LEU A 240 -2.54 19.58 -1.87
CA LEU A 240 -3.29 18.39 -1.52
C LEU A 240 -4.25 18.02 -2.65
N PHE A 241 -4.12 16.80 -3.16
CA PHE A 241 -4.92 16.25 -4.26
C PHE A 241 -6.44 16.33 -4.02
N LEU A 242 -6.89 16.41 -2.76
CA LEU A 242 -8.30 16.51 -2.38
C LEU A 242 -8.80 17.93 -2.07
N ASP A 243 -7.98 18.98 -2.12
CA ASP A 243 -8.53 20.34 -1.95
C ASP A 243 -9.33 20.81 -3.20
N LEU A 244 -9.41 19.94 -4.22
CA LEU A 244 -10.19 20.07 -5.44
C LEU A 244 -11.46 19.18 -5.47
N LEU A 245 -11.71 18.37 -4.44
CA LEU A 245 -12.81 17.37 -4.35
C LEU A 245 -13.63 17.56 -3.06
#